data_AF-A0A9E2C6T4-F1
#
_entry.id   AF-A0A9E2C6T4-F1
#
_cell.length_a   1.000
_cell.length_b   1.000
_cell.length_c   1.000
_cell.angle_alpha   90.00
_cell.angle_beta   90.00
_cell.angle_gamma   90.00
#
_symmetry.space_group_name_H-M   'P 1'
#
loop_
_entity.id
_entity.type
_entity.pdbx_description
1 polymer ?
#
loop_
_entity_poly.entity_id
_entity_poly.type
_entity_poly.pdbx_seq_one_letter_code
_entity_poly.pdbx_strand_id
1 'polypeptide(L)'
;MPPVGLTMGAAPEDAPVAARAPAIDPEYLTQATEAAEKFESFFIAETLRQMRRSTREMASEDSVFNNRVNEDMLDLADTLVADTMASQRAFGIADVLLRQLVPESVDAPSGFKVTSPAVASKP
;
A
#
# COMPACT_ATOMS: atom_id res chain seq x y z
N MET A 1 -25.36 -6.28 72.99
CA MET A 1 -25.35 -7.50 72.14
C MET A 1 -25.58 -7.09 70.69
N PRO A 2 -24.77 -7.55 69.73
CA PRO A 2 -24.84 -7.19 68.30
C PRO A 2 -25.87 -8.05 67.55
N PRO A 3 -26.15 -7.74 66.27
CA PRO A 3 -25.63 -8.65 65.25
C PRO A 3 -24.82 -7.96 64.14
N VAL A 4 -23.85 -8.73 63.65
CA VAL A 4 -22.91 -8.48 62.56
C VAL A 4 -23.62 -8.63 61.22
N GLY A 5 -23.29 -7.75 60.27
CA GLY A 5 -23.64 -7.87 58.85
C GLY A 5 -22.76 -6.97 58.01
N LEU A 6 -21.52 -7.41 57.77
CA LEU A 6 -20.68 -6.93 56.65
C LEU A 6 -21.43 -7.19 55.34
N THR A 7 -21.55 -6.20 54.47
CA THR A 7 -20.95 -6.26 53.12
C THR A 7 -20.75 -4.86 52.56
N MET A 8 -19.46 -4.50 52.43
CA MET A 8 -18.96 -3.49 51.53
C MET A 8 -19.36 -3.88 50.10
N GLY A 9 -20.01 -2.97 49.38
CA GLY A 9 -20.31 -3.08 47.96
C GLY A 9 -19.84 -1.85 47.21
N ALA A 10 -18.56 -1.48 47.37
CA ALA A 10 -17.89 -0.68 46.38
C ALA A 10 -17.63 -1.60 45.18
N ALA A 11 -18.40 -1.44 44.11
CA ALA A 11 -18.03 -1.91 42.79
C ALA A 11 -17.41 -0.71 42.05
N PRO A 12 -16.07 -0.69 41.87
CA PRO A 12 -15.44 0.16 40.88
C PRO A 12 -15.66 -0.46 39.48
N GLU A 13 -15.11 0.21 38.48
CA GLU A 13 -14.87 -0.29 37.12
C GLU A 13 -15.86 0.17 36.06
N ASP A 14 -15.87 1.51 35.91
CA ASP A 14 -15.73 2.12 34.60
C ASP A 14 -14.40 1.64 33.98
N ALA A 15 -14.38 0.39 33.50
CA ALA A 15 -13.27 -0.16 32.76
C ALA A 15 -13.39 0.38 31.32
N PRO A 16 -12.32 0.97 30.74
CA PRO A 16 -12.37 1.32 29.34
C PRO A 16 -12.56 0.02 28.56
N VAL A 17 -13.65 -0.07 27.81
CA VAL A 17 -13.80 -1.09 26.79
C VAL A 17 -12.66 -0.85 25.81
N ALA A 18 -11.54 -1.51 26.04
CA ALA A 18 -10.45 -1.58 25.08
C ALA A 18 -11.09 -2.11 23.81
N ALA A 19 -11.28 -1.21 22.84
CA ALA A 19 -11.83 -1.53 21.54
C ALA A 19 -10.92 -2.60 20.96
N ARG A 20 -11.36 -3.86 21.06
CA ARG A 20 -10.73 -4.97 20.38
C ARG A 20 -10.77 -4.58 18.91
N ALA A 21 -9.62 -4.23 18.34
CA ALA A 21 -9.52 -4.02 16.89
C ALA A 21 -10.19 -5.24 16.23
N PRO A 22 -11.07 -5.03 15.22
CA PRO A 22 -11.73 -6.14 14.56
C PRO A 22 -10.65 -7.09 14.07
N ALA A 23 -10.71 -8.35 14.51
CA ALA A 23 -9.82 -9.37 13.98
C ALA A 23 -10.11 -9.48 12.48
N ILE A 24 -9.10 -9.23 11.65
CA ILE A 24 -9.28 -9.32 10.21
C ILE A 24 -9.51 -10.79 9.83
N ASP A 25 -10.49 -11.01 8.95
CA ASP A 25 -10.80 -12.32 8.39
C ASP A 25 -9.60 -12.86 7.57
N PRO A 26 -9.11 -14.08 7.82
CA PRO A 26 -8.05 -14.69 7.01
C PRO A 26 -8.40 -14.79 5.51
N GLU A 27 -9.67 -14.96 5.14
CA GLU A 27 -10.08 -14.98 3.74
C GLU A 27 -9.87 -13.61 3.09
N TYR A 28 -10.20 -12.54 3.82
CA TYR A 28 -9.98 -11.16 3.37
C TYR A 28 -8.50 -10.85 3.18
N LEU A 29 -7.62 -11.30 4.09
CA LEU A 29 -6.17 -11.12 3.93
C LEU A 29 -5.63 -11.80 2.67
N THR A 30 -6.13 -13.00 2.37
CA THR A 30 -5.72 -13.75 1.17
C THR A 30 -6.14 -12.99 -0.09
N GLN A 31 -7.41 -12.57 -0.17
CA GLN A 31 -7.92 -11.79 -1.30
C GLN A 31 -7.20 -10.44 -1.44
N ALA A 32 -6.91 -9.76 -0.34
CA ALA A 32 -6.15 -8.53 -0.33
C ALA A 32 -4.72 -8.72 -0.84
N THR A 33 -4.10 -9.84 -0.50
CA THR A 33 -2.73 -10.18 -0.94
C THR A 33 -2.68 -10.40 -2.45
N GLU A 34 -3.61 -11.20 -2.98
CA GLU A 34 -3.74 -11.43 -4.43
C GLU A 34 -4.05 -10.13 -5.19
N ALA A 35 -4.95 -9.31 -4.64
CA ALA A 35 -5.30 -8.02 -5.23
C ALA A 35 -4.12 -7.05 -5.23
N ALA A 36 -3.32 -7.01 -4.15
CA ALA A 36 -2.14 -6.17 -4.04
C ALA A 36 -1.04 -6.60 -5.03
N GLU A 37 -0.81 -7.90 -5.21
CA GLU A 37 0.10 -8.43 -6.24
C GLU A 37 -0.33 -8.03 -7.64
N LYS A 38 -1.62 -8.20 -7.95
CA LYS A 38 -2.18 -7.84 -9.25
C LYS A 38 -2.13 -6.34 -9.52
N PHE A 39 -2.34 -5.52 -8.49
CA PHE A 39 -2.15 -4.08 -8.60
C PHE A 39 -0.70 -3.75 -8.94
N GLU A 40 0.26 -4.38 -8.25
CA GLU A 40 1.68 -4.18 -8.53
C GLU A 40 2.05 -4.58 -9.97
N SER A 41 1.52 -5.69 -10.49
CA SER A 41 1.78 -6.08 -11.89
C SER A 41 1.22 -5.07 -12.88
N PHE A 42 -0.01 -4.58 -12.67
CA PHE A 42 -0.57 -3.53 -13.53
C PHE A 42 0.22 -2.22 -13.45
N PHE A 43 0.68 -1.85 -12.25
CA PHE A 43 1.48 -0.66 -12.05
C PHE A 43 2.82 -0.75 -12.78
N ILE A 44 3.54 -1.87 -12.68
CA ILE A 44 4.81 -2.09 -13.37
C ILE A 44 4.59 -2.04 -14.89
N ALA A 45 3.61 -2.78 -15.40
CA ALA A 45 3.30 -2.81 -16.83
C ALA A 45 2.96 -1.41 -17.36
N GLU A 46 2.19 -0.62 -16.61
CA GLU A 46 1.84 0.75 -17.00
C GLU A 46 3.04 1.70 -16.96
N THR A 47 3.91 1.55 -15.96
CA THR A 47 5.16 2.34 -15.87
C THR A 47 6.05 2.06 -17.07
N LEU A 48 6.25 0.79 -17.44
CA LEU A 48 7.03 0.40 -18.62
C LEU A 48 6.41 0.96 -19.91
N ARG A 49 5.09 0.88 -20.05
CA ARG A 49 4.35 1.49 -21.17
C ARG A 49 4.54 3.00 -21.25
N GLN A 50 4.48 3.70 -20.11
CA GLN A 50 4.68 5.16 -20.05
C GLN A 50 6.10 5.55 -20.43
N MET A 51 7.12 4.85 -19.94
CA MET A 51 8.51 5.08 -20.33
C MET A 51 8.70 4.96 -21.84
N ARG A 52 8.14 3.92 -22.47
CA ARG A 52 8.20 3.76 -23.93
C ARG A 52 7.40 4.79 -24.71
N ARG A 53 6.24 5.21 -24.20
CA ARG A 53 5.45 6.30 -24.81
C ARG A 53 6.26 7.59 -24.81
N SER A 54 6.89 7.93 -23.69
CA SER A 54 7.77 9.08 -23.59
C SER A 54 8.95 9.00 -24.55
N THR A 55 9.62 7.84 -24.68
CA THR A 55 10.70 7.63 -25.65
C THR A 55 10.24 7.84 -27.10
N ARG A 56 9.01 7.40 -27.43
CA ARG A 56 8.43 7.56 -28.77
C ARG A 56 8.09 9.01 -29.09
N GLU A 57 7.51 9.74 -28.15
CA GLU A 57 7.21 11.17 -28.32
C GLU A 57 8.46 12.01 -28.59
N MET A 58 9.62 11.56 -28.10
CA MET A 58 10.91 12.19 -28.36
C MET A 58 11.60 11.68 -29.64
N ALA A 59 11.11 10.60 -30.24
CA ALA A 59 11.69 10.01 -31.45
C ALA A 59 11.19 10.72 -32.71
N SER A 60 12.02 10.78 -33.76
CA SER A 60 11.63 11.30 -35.07
C SER A 60 10.49 10.49 -35.70
N GLU A 61 9.67 11.11 -36.56
CA GLU A 61 8.52 10.46 -37.21
C GLU A 61 8.90 9.19 -38.01
N ASP A 62 10.08 9.18 -38.64
CA ASP A 62 10.65 8.04 -39.38
C ASP A 62 11.29 6.95 -38.48
N SER A 63 11.09 7.00 -37.16
CA SER A 63 11.71 6.07 -36.23
C SER A 63 11.11 4.66 -36.28
N VAL A 64 11.98 3.64 -36.20
CA VAL A 64 11.59 2.22 -36.08
C VAL A 64 10.75 1.95 -34.81
N PHE A 65 10.79 2.86 -33.83
CA PHE A 65 10.00 2.80 -32.61
C PHE A 65 8.51 3.15 -32.80
N ASN A 66 8.09 3.66 -33.96
CA ASN A 66 6.71 4.11 -34.23
C ASN A 66 5.79 3.04 -34.86
N ASN A 67 6.21 1.77 -34.89
CA ASN A 67 5.44 0.69 -35.52
C ASN A 67 4.43 0.02 -34.57
N ARG A 68 3.14 0.23 -34.82
CA ARG A 68 2.02 -0.31 -34.02
C ARG A 68 2.03 -1.82 -33.79
N VAL A 69 2.43 -2.64 -34.78
CA VAL A 69 2.44 -4.11 -34.61
C VAL A 69 3.48 -4.55 -33.57
N ASN A 70 4.60 -3.82 -33.49
CA ASN A 70 5.62 -4.08 -32.49
C ASN A 70 5.14 -3.65 -31.10
N GLU A 71 4.26 -2.65 -31.01
CA GLU A 71 3.71 -2.16 -29.74
C GLU A 71 2.86 -3.22 -29.05
N ASP A 72 1.94 -3.87 -29.78
CA ASP A 72 1.08 -4.91 -29.19
C ASP A 72 1.90 -6.10 -28.67
N MET A 73 2.92 -6.52 -29.43
CA MET A 73 3.83 -7.60 -29.01
C MET A 73 4.66 -7.22 -27.79
N LEU A 74 5.14 -5.98 -27.74
CA LEU A 74 5.87 -5.46 -26.58
C LEU A 74 4.96 -5.36 -25.36
N ASP A 75 3.75 -4.84 -25.50
CA ASP A 75 2.81 -4.69 -24.39
C ASP A 75 2.43 -6.05 -23.76
N LEU A 76 2.33 -7.10 -24.59
CA LEU A 76 2.16 -8.47 -24.11
C LEU A 76 3.41 -8.93 -23.34
N ALA A 77 4.61 -8.67 -23.86
CA ALA A 77 5.86 -8.99 -23.17
C ALA A 77 6.01 -8.24 -21.83
N ASP A 78 5.66 -6.97 -21.77
CA ASP A 78 5.71 -6.21 -20.51
C ASP A 78 4.72 -6.71 -19.48
N THR A 79 3.55 -7.17 -19.92
CA THR A 79 2.58 -7.77 -19.01
C THR A 79 3.17 -9.03 -18.37
N LEU A 80 3.82 -9.90 -19.15
CA LEU A 80 4.49 -11.11 -18.63
C LEU A 80 5.67 -10.78 -17.69
N VAL A 81 6.47 -9.77 -18.05
CA VAL A 81 7.57 -9.29 -17.21
C VAL A 81 7.03 -8.72 -15.90
N ALA A 82 6.01 -7.88 -15.96
CA ALA A 82 5.39 -7.25 -14.80
C ALA A 82 4.78 -8.27 -13.85
N ASP A 83 4.07 -9.27 -14.37
CA ASP A 83 3.51 -10.37 -13.58
C ASP A 83 4.63 -11.15 -12.86
N THR A 84 5.74 -11.43 -13.55
CA THR A 84 6.89 -12.11 -12.96
C THR A 84 7.52 -11.27 -11.84
N MET A 85 7.72 -9.97 -12.07
CA MET A 85 8.33 -9.07 -11.08
C MET A 85 7.43 -8.84 -9.86
N ALA A 86 6.13 -8.71 -10.06
CA ALA A 86 5.15 -8.59 -8.97
C ALA A 86 5.08 -9.88 -8.13
N SER A 87 5.11 -11.06 -8.77
CA SER A 87 5.13 -12.34 -8.05
C SER A 87 6.37 -12.52 -7.16
N GLN A 88 7.48 -11.86 -7.52
CA GLN A 88 8.72 -11.84 -6.74
C GLN A 88 8.73 -10.75 -5.67
N ARG A 89 7.68 -9.92 -5.59
CA ARG A 89 7.62 -8.70 -4.77
C ARG A 89 8.83 -7.79 -4.95
N ALA A 90 9.32 -7.68 -6.18
CA ALA A 90 10.58 -6.97 -6.47
C ALA A 90 10.51 -5.47 -6.20
N PHE A 91 9.32 -4.85 -6.29
CA PHE A 91 9.12 -3.41 -6.03
C PHE A 91 8.59 -3.14 -4.62
N GLY A 92 7.89 -4.10 -4.00
CA GLY A 92 7.39 -3.99 -2.62
C GLY A 92 6.16 -3.09 -2.46
N ILE A 93 5.49 -2.72 -3.55
CA ILE A 93 4.28 -1.89 -3.50
C ILE A 93 3.12 -2.70 -2.90
N ALA A 94 3.02 -3.98 -3.28
CA ALA A 94 2.01 -4.86 -2.73
C ALA A 94 2.10 -4.99 -1.20
N ASP A 95 3.32 -5.07 -0.66
CA ASP A 95 3.54 -5.14 0.78
C ASP A 95 3.15 -3.84 1.50
N VAL A 96 3.46 -2.69 0.91
CA VAL A 96 3.06 -1.39 1.47
C VAL A 96 1.54 -1.26 1.50
N LEU A 97 0.85 -1.67 0.43
CA LEU A 97 -0.62 -1.63 0.38
C LEU A 97 -1.25 -2.54 1.43
N LEU A 98 -0.72 -3.76 1.61
CA LEU A 98 -1.18 -4.67 2.65
C LEU A 98 -1.02 -4.09 4.06
N ARG A 99 0.11 -3.42 4.33
CA ARG A 99 0.36 -2.77 5.62
C ARG A 99 -0.57 -1.59 5.89
N GLN A 100 -1.08 -0.92 4.87
CA GLN A 100 -2.08 0.14 5.04
C GLN A 100 -3.50 -0.42 5.21
N LEU A 101 -3.76 -1.62 4.68
CA LEU A 101 -5.07 -2.26 4.75
C LEU A 101 -5.29 -3.00 6.07
N VAL A 102 -4.22 -3.53 6.66
CA VAL A 102 -4.26 -4.10 8.01
C VAL A 102 -4.25 -2.92 9.00
N PRO A 103 -5.28 -2.77 9.84
CA PRO A 103 -5.27 -1.80 10.92
C PRO A 103 -4.23 -2.27 11.93
N GLU A 104 -3.01 -1.78 11.79
CA GLU A 104 -2.10 -1.63 12.91
C GLU A 104 -2.87 -0.81 13.95
N SER A 105 -3.11 -1.40 15.12
CA SER A 105 -3.49 -0.67 16.32
C SER A 105 -2.67 0.62 16.36
N VAL A 106 -3.38 1.73 16.16
CA VAL A 106 -2.83 3.06 15.93
C VAL A 106 -2.04 3.49 17.15
N ASP A 107 -0.74 3.20 17.18
CA ASP A 107 0.20 3.77 18.15
C ASP A 107 1.64 3.91 17.60
N ALA A 108 1.76 4.18 16.31
CA ALA A 108 2.99 4.73 15.74
C ALA A 108 2.66 5.79 14.68
N PRO A 109 3.02 7.07 14.86
CA PRO A 109 2.75 8.09 13.87
C PRO A 109 3.70 7.94 12.69
N SER A 110 3.30 7.18 11.67
CA SER A 110 3.96 7.21 10.36
C SER A 110 3.49 8.41 9.54
N GLY A 111 3.71 9.61 10.10
CA GLY A 111 3.56 10.86 9.37
C GLY A 111 4.87 11.18 8.68
N PHE A 112 4.86 11.17 7.34
CA PHE A 112 5.93 11.75 6.53
C PHE A 112 6.00 13.26 6.84
N LYS A 113 6.87 13.65 7.78
CA LYS A 113 7.17 15.06 8.03
C LYS A 113 8.08 15.56 6.92
N VAL A 114 7.49 16.20 5.92
CA VAL A 114 8.23 17.14 5.07
C VAL A 114 8.56 18.36 5.93
N THR A 115 9.73 18.36 6.57
CA THR A 115 10.33 19.59 7.06
C THR A 115 10.76 20.42 5.85
N SER A 116 9.95 21.41 5.48
CA SER A 116 10.37 22.48 4.57
C SER A 116 11.56 23.23 5.18
N PRO A 117 12.67 23.45 4.47
CA PRO A 117 13.73 24.31 4.96
C PRO A 117 13.27 25.78 4.86
N ALA A 118 13.24 26.47 6.00
CA ALA A 118 13.06 27.91 6.04
C ALA A 118 14.26 28.57 5.31
N VAL A 119 14.00 29.21 4.17
CA VAL A 119 14.96 30.05 3.46
C VAL A 119 15.32 31.23 4.37
N ALA A 120 16.59 31.28 4.77
CA ALA A 120 17.17 32.39 5.52
C ALA A 120 17.15 33.65 4.65
N SER A 121 16.38 34.64 5.07
CA SER A 121 16.50 36.02 4.59
C SER A 121 17.41 36.77 5.55
N LYS A 122 18.48 37.38 5.03
CA LYS A 122 19.27 38.36 5.78
C LYS A 122 19.71 39.48 4.83
N PRO A 123 19.47 40.76 5.17
CA PRO A 123 20.23 41.88 4.64
C PRO A 123 21.55 42.08 5.39
#